data_AF-A0A5C8C3F1-F1
#
_entry.id   AF-A0A5C8C3F1-F1
#
_cell.length_a   1.000
_cell.length_b   1.000
_cell.length_c   1.000
_cell.angle_alpha   90.00
_cell.angle_beta   90.00
_cell.angle_gamma   90.00
#
_symmetry.space_group_name_H-M   'P 1'
#
loop_
_entity.id
_entity.type
_entity.pdbx_description
1 polymer ?
#
loop_
_entity_poly.entity_id
_entity_poly.type
_entity_poly.pdbx_seq_one_letter_code
_entity_poly.pdbx_strand_id
1 'polypeptide(L)'
;MRQSNQPVTLTITLDGKVQPNFDVVASKEVVAIAEKELEIKAKTDAKGQVHVTFPQAGQYMLEVDTPASGDKVQPTTESYRVRIAVQVN
;
A
#
# COMPACT_ATOMS: atom_id res chain seq x y z
N MET A 1 7.28 27.05 4.41
CA MET A 1 7.49 25.78 3.71
C MET A 1 6.58 24.76 4.38
N ARG A 2 5.54 24.27 3.69
CA ARG A 2 4.52 23.38 4.28
C ARG A 2 5.05 21.94 4.28
N GLN A 3 4.90 21.25 5.41
CA GLN A 3 5.43 19.92 5.71
C GLN A 3 5.05 18.88 4.64
N SER A 4 6.04 18.34 3.91
CA SER A 4 5.83 17.22 2.97
C SER A 4 6.42 15.91 3.51
N ASN A 5 6.20 15.61 4.78
CA ASN A 5 6.69 14.36 5.39
C ASN A 5 5.72 13.78 6.44
N GLN A 6 4.46 14.21 6.44
CA GLN A 6 3.46 13.59 7.31
C GLN A 6 2.97 12.29 6.66
N PRO A 7 3.02 11.15 7.37
CA PRO A 7 2.52 9.89 6.85
C PRO A 7 1.00 9.95 6.70
N VAL A 8 0.49 9.36 5.62
CA VAL A 8 -0.91 9.01 5.48
C VAL A 8 -1.13 7.66 6.14
N THR A 9 -2.09 7.59 7.06
CA THR A 9 -2.49 6.33 7.70
C THR A 9 -3.66 5.74 6.95
N LEU A 10 -3.51 4.49 6.51
CA LEU A 10 -4.60 3.68 5.96
C LEU A 10 -4.91 2.56 6.94
N THR A 11 -6.19 2.32 7.20
CA THR A 11 -6.65 1.17 7.99
C THR A 11 -7.35 0.19 7.06
N ILE A 12 -6.89 -1.06 7.04
CA ILE A 12 -7.46 -2.12 6.22
C ILE A 12 -8.23 -3.09 7.11
N THR A 13 -9.51 -3.27 6.78
CA THR A 13 -10.42 -4.20 7.45
C THR A 13 -11.11 -5.08 6.42
N LEU A 14 -11.26 -6.37 6.75
CA LEU A 14 -12.14 -7.31 6.04
C LEU A 14 -13.24 -7.72 7.01
N ASP A 15 -14.50 -7.57 6.59
CA ASP A 15 -15.69 -7.81 7.44
C ASP A 15 -15.61 -7.12 8.81
N GLY A 16 -15.10 -5.89 8.83
CA GLY A 16 -14.91 -5.10 10.05
C GLY A 16 -13.77 -5.59 10.97
N LYS A 17 -13.05 -6.65 10.61
CA LYS A 17 -11.87 -7.13 11.34
C LYS A 17 -10.59 -6.56 10.73
N VAL A 18 -9.73 -5.99 11.57
CA VAL A 18 -8.41 -5.49 11.17
C VAL A 18 -7.52 -6.62 10.68
N GLN A 19 -6.75 -6.37 9.64
CA GLN A 19 -5.93 -7.39 9.00
C GLN A 19 -4.45 -7.03 9.09
N PRO A 20 -3.64 -7.74 9.91
CA PRO A 20 -2.20 -7.52 9.98
C PRO A 20 -1.49 -8.22 8.80
N ASN A 21 -0.27 -7.76 8.50
CA ASN A 21 0.64 -8.35 7.53
C ASN A 21 0.17 -8.34 6.06
N PHE A 22 -0.84 -7.54 5.70
CA PHE A 22 -1.19 -7.33 4.30
C PHE A 22 -0.08 -6.54 3.63
N ASP A 23 0.28 -6.95 2.43
CA ASP A 23 1.30 -6.29 1.63
C ASP A 23 0.71 -5.02 1.03
N VAL A 24 1.43 -3.90 1.20
CA VAL A 24 1.04 -2.59 0.66
C VAL A 24 2.19 -2.05 -0.16
N VAL A 25 1.93 -1.78 -1.44
CA VAL A 25 2.90 -1.18 -2.36
C VAL A 25 2.31 0.12 -2.89
N ALA A 26 3.03 1.23 -2.72
CA ALA A 26 2.69 2.49 -3.34
C ALA A 26 3.73 2.82 -4.42
N SER A 27 3.30 2.84 -5.68
CA SER A 27 4.16 3.13 -6.82
C SER A 27 3.80 4.49 -7.42
N LYS A 28 4.80 5.37 -7.56
CA LYS A 28 4.60 6.66 -8.24
C LYS A 28 4.40 6.40 -9.74
N GLU A 29 3.37 6.99 -10.33
CA GLU A 29 3.17 6.95 -11.76
C GLU A 29 4.30 7.71 -12.47
N VAL A 30 4.93 7.03 -13.42
CA VAL A 30 6.03 7.55 -14.22
C VAL A 30 5.47 8.07 -15.53
N VAL A 31 5.77 9.33 -15.86
CA VAL A 31 5.28 9.99 -17.08
C VAL A 31 6.32 10.02 -18.20
N ALA A 32 7.59 9.75 -17.90
CA ALA A 32 8.66 9.70 -18.90
C ALA A 32 9.55 8.47 -18.75
N ILE A 33 10.02 7.93 -19.88
CA ILE A 33 10.83 6.70 -19.96
C ILE A 33 12.13 6.78 -19.12
N ALA A 34 12.64 7.99 -18.87
CA ALA A 34 13.86 8.22 -18.11
C ALA A 34 13.65 8.41 -16.59
N GLU A 35 12.40 8.49 -16.12
CA GLU A 35 12.14 8.62 -14.68
C GLU A 35 12.35 7.28 -13.98
N LYS A 36 13.02 7.33 -12.83
CA LYS A 36 13.21 6.17 -11.98
C LYS A 36 11.91 5.84 -11.27
N GLU A 37 11.49 4.59 -11.36
CA GLU A 37 10.36 4.05 -10.60
C GLU A 37 10.59 4.26 -9.09
N LEU A 38 9.56 4.78 -8.42
CA LEU A 38 9.57 4.99 -6.98
C LEU A 38 8.48 4.12 -6.36
N GLU A 39 8.92 3.09 -5.64
CA GLU A 39 8.05 2.20 -4.88
C GLU A 39 8.26 2.38 -3.37
N ILE A 40 7.17 2.39 -2.63
CA ILE A 40 7.15 2.33 -1.17
C ILE A 40 6.50 1.02 -0.78
N LYS A 41 7.25 0.13 -0.11
CA LYS A 41 6.75 -1.17 0.36
C LYS A 41 6.55 -1.12 1.85
N ALA A 42 5.36 -1.54 2.29
CA ALA A 42 5.00 -1.58 3.68
C ALA A 42 4.07 -2.78 3.94
N LYS A 43 3.84 -3.05 5.22
CA LYS A 43 2.86 -4.03 5.67
C LYS A 43 1.92 -3.40 6.68
N THR A 44 0.69 -3.89 6.75
CA THR A 44 -0.20 -3.51 7.84
C THR A 44 0.31 -4.04 9.18
N ASP A 45 0.23 -3.21 10.20
CA ASP A 45 0.62 -3.54 11.57
C ASP A 45 -0.45 -4.38 12.28
N ALA A 46 -0.23 -4.65 13.58
CA ALA A 46 -1.17 -5.42 14.41
C ALA A 46 -2.57 -4.79 14.54
N LYS A 47 -2.73 -3.50 14.21
CA LYS A 47 -4.01 -2.77 14.19
C LYS A 47 -4.61 -2.70 12.78
N GLY A 48 -4.02 -3.40 11.81
CA GLY A 48 -4.41 -3.32 10.40
C GLY A 48 -4.05 -1.99 9.75
N GLN A 49 -3.12 -1.22 10.34
CA GLN A 49 -2.75 0.11 9.86
C GLN A 49 -1.45 0.08 9.09
N VAL A 50 -1.37 0.88 8.04
CA VAL A 50 -0.11 1.16 7.33
C VAL A 50 0.11 2.67 7.28
N HIS A 51 1.36 3.09 7.48
CA HIS A 51 1.78 4.48 7.46
C HIS A 51 2.63 4.71 6.21
N VAL A 52 2.07 5.42 5.22
CA VAL A 52 2.74 5.68 3.94
C VAL A 52 3.23 7.12 3.93
N THR A 53 4.54 7.32 3.81
CA THR A 53 5.13 8.65 3.62
C THR A 53 5.50 8.80 2.16
N PHE A 54 4.87 9.75 1.47
CA PHE A 54 5.14 10.04 0.07
C PHE A 54 6.31 11.04 -0.06
N PRO A 55 7.45 10.65 -0.62
CA PRO A 55 8.64 11.50 -0.65
C PRO A 55 8.57 12.62 -1.69
N GLN A 56 7.62 12.54 -2.63
CA GLN A 56 7.46 13.50 -3.73
C GLN A 56 5.97 13.70 -4.03
N ALA A 57 5.62 14.88 -4.54
CA ALA A 57 4.32 15.11 -5.13
C ALA A 57 4.17 14.31 -6.44
N GLY A 58 2.93 13.96 -6.78
CA GLY A 58 2.59 13.19 -7.97
C GLY A 58 1.43 12.23 -7.75
N GLN A 59 1.09 11.51 -8.82
CA GLN A 59 0.10 10.45 -8.79
C GLN A 59 0.76 9.14 -8.34
N TYR A 60 0.11 8.43 -7.43
CA TYR A 60 0.54 7.15 -6.90
C TYR A 60 -0.58 6.11 -7.08
N MET A 61 -0.19 4.88 -7.39
CA MET A 61 -1.06 3.71 -7.29
C MET A 61 -0.69 2.95 -6.03
N LEU A 62 -1.64 2.79 -5.12
CA LEU A 62 -1.50 1.93 -3.95
C LEU A 62 -2.18 0.59 -4.24
N GLU A 63 -1.41 -0.47 -4.16
CA GLU A 63 -1.88 -1.84 -4.22
C GLU A 63 -1.81 -2.45 -2.82
N VAL A 64 -2.93 -3.01 -2.37
CA VAL A 64 -3.02 -3.77 -1.12
C VAL A 64 -3.38 -5.20 -1.47
N ASP A 65 -2.52 -6.14 -1.10
CA ASP A 65 -2.69 -7.56 -1.35
C ASP A 65 -2.76 -8.34 -0.03
N THR A 66 -3.63 -9.35 0.01
CA THR A 66 -3.54 -10.40 1.04
C THR A 66 -2.14 -11.02 1.02
N PRO A 67 -1.54 -11.30 2.20
CA PRO A 67 -0.20 -11.86 2.26
C PRO A 67 -0.15 -13.16 1.45
N ALA A 68 0.93 -13.35 0.70
CA ALA A 68 1.14 -14.58 -0.03
C ALA A 68 1.10 -15.76 0.96
N SER A 69 0.12 -16.64 0.78
CA SER A 69 0.06 -17.92 1.47
C SER A 69 1.32 -18.70 1.09
N GLY A 70 2.29 -18.83 2.01
CA GLY A 70 3.44 -19.69 1.76
C GLY A 70 3.00 -21.10 1.36
N ASP A 71 3.83 -21.84 0.63
CA ASP A 71 3.58 -23.10 -0.10
C ASP A 71 2.92 -24.28 0.67
N LYS A 72 2.42 -24.07 1.89
CA LYS A 72 1.78 -25.08 2.75
C LYS A 72 0.36 -24.74 3.21
N VAL A 73 -0.24 -23.64 2.77
CA VAL A 73 -1.64 -23.32 3.09
C VAL A 73 -2.52 -23.69 1.90
N GLN A 74 -3.42 -24.65 2.12
CA GLN A 74 -4.40 -25.12 1.14
C GLN A 74 -5.23 -23.94 0.61
N PRO A 75 -5.54 -23.86 -0.70
CA PRO A 75 -6.19 -22.70 -1.31
C PRO A 75 -7.68 -22.70 -0.97
N THR A 76 -8.01 -22.30 0.26
CA THR A 76 -9.37 -22.02 0.73
C THR A 76 -9.52 -20.59 1.24
N THR A 77 -8.44 -19.80 1.23
CA THR A 77 -8.44 -18.39 1.62
C THR A 77 -8.65 -17.54 0.38
N GLU A 78 -9.77 -16.82 0.29
CA GLU A 78 -9.99 -15.81 -0.74
C GLU A 78 -8.85 -14.80 -0.70
N SER A 79 -8.24 -14.52 -1.87
CA SER A 79 -7.26 -13.46 -2.00
C SER A 79 -7.96 -12.16 -2.38
N TYR A 80 -7.61 -11.09 -1.69
CA TYR A 80 -8.15 -9.75 -1.95
C TYR A 80 -7.05 -8.85 -2.48
N ARG A 81 -7.36 -8.14 -3.56
CA ARG A 81 -6.52 -7.07 -4.11
C ARG A 81 -7.34 -5.79 -4.17
N VAL A 82 -6.82 -4.73 -3.58
CA VAL A 82 -7.40 -3.38 -3.65
C VAL A 82 -6.40 -2.45 -4.32
N ARG A 83 -6.87 -1.65 -5.29
CA ARG A 83 -6.09 -0.62 -5.98
C ARG A 83 -6.68 0.74 -5.72
N ILE A 84 -5.86 1.69 -5.27
CA ILE A 84 -6.28 3.04 -4.91
C ILE A 84 -5.37 4.04 -5.62
N ALA A 85 -5.94 4.89 -6.47
CA ALA A 85 -5.23 6.03 -7.02
C ALA A 85 -5.19 7.17 -5.99
N VAL A 86 -3.99 7.70 -5.73
CA VAL A 86 -3.76 8.78 -4.76
C VAL A 86 -3.01 9.91 -5.45
N GLN A 87 -3.58 11.11 -5.41
CA GLN A 87 -2.92 12.33 -5.87
C GLN A 87 -2.28 13.05 -4.69
N VAL A 88 -0.96 13.18 -4.70
CA VAL A 88 -0.18 13.93 -3.70
C VAL A 88 0.19 15.29 -4.29
N ASN A 89 -0.22 16.37 -3.64
CA ASN A 89 -0.02 17.75 -4.09
C ASN A 89 0.95 18.52 -3.20
#